data_AF-A0A3D1F1X1-F1
#
_entry.id   AF-A0A3D1F1X1-F1
#
_cell.length_a   1.000
_cell.length_b   1.000
_cell.length_c   1.000
_cell.angle_alpha   90.00
_cell.angle_beta   90.00
_cell.angle_gamma   90.00
#
_symmetry.space_group_name_H-M   'P 1'
#
loop_
_entity.id
_entity.type
_entity.pdbx_description
1 polymer ?
#
loop_
_entity_poly.entity_id
_entity_poly.type
_entity_poly.pdbx_seq_one_letter_code
_entity_poly.pdbx_strand_id
1 'polypeptide(L)'
;TYGKAFIQVGNLWEMDEQAKTFAFSKRAAEVAAKLLGVQGVRMWHDQALYKEPAGGFTPWHADEQYWPFSSAKCLTVWIPLQETPIEMGPLCFAAGSHLKRIGRELQISDESEKVIASAVKNEGLREVYEPYDLGEVSFHYGWTLHRAGPNTTQNPRKVFTVIYMDMDMTLAPKTPSHRSDWTSWTPSTHVGHVMDDPKNPILYQQ
;
A
#
# COMPACT_ATOMS: atom_id res chain seq x y z
N THR A 1 -19.57 -1.47 -2.76
CA THR A 1 -19.08 -2.87 -2.61
C THR A 1 -17.73 -2.96 -1.91
N TYR A 2 -16.90 -1.91 -1.91
CA TYR A 2 -15.58 -1.90 -1.23
C TYR A 2 -15.63 -2.00 0.30
N GLY A 3 -16.58 -1.34 0.98
CA GLY A 3 -16.72 -1.36 2.45
C GLY A 3 -17.14 -2.70 3.08
N LYS A 4 -17.12 -3.79 2.31
CA LYS A 4 -17.34 -5.17 2.79
C LYS A 4 -16.11 -6.08 2.60
N ALA A 5 -15.00 -5.57 2.05
CA ALA A 5 -13.88 -6.42 1.64
C ALA A 5 -12.91 -6.75 2.78
N PHE A 6 -12.69 -5.84 3.72
CA PHE A 6 -11.82 -6.05 4.89
C PHE A 6 -12.05 -4.97 5.95
N ILE A 7 -11.72 -5.29 7.21
CA ILE A 7 -11.60 -4.31 8.30
C ILE A 7 -10.23 -3.65 8.14
N GLN A 8 -10.20 -2.32 8.17
CA GLN A 8 -9.00 -1.50 8.07
C GLN A 8 -8.86 -0.63 9.32
N VAL A 9 -7.69 -0.66 9.93
CA VAL A 9 -7.30 0.23 11.01
C VAL A 9 -5.99 0.90 10.59
N GLY A 10 -5.89 2.22 10.67
CA GLY A 10 -4.68 2.97 10.30
C GLY A 10 -3.96 3.53 11.53
N ASN A 11 -2.66 3.82 11.40
CA ASN A 11 -1.80 4.33 12.47
C ASN A 11 -1.86 3.49 13.76
N LEU A 12 -1.76 2.16 13.65
CA LEU A 12 -1.74 1.30 14.83
C LEU A 12 -0.51 1.59 15.70
N TRP A 13 0.57 2.14 15.11
CA TRP A 13 1.76 2.56 15.84
C TRP A 13 1.46 3.59 16.96
N GLU A 14 0.39 4.39 16.82
CA GLU A 14 -0.06 5.35 17.83
C GLU A 14 -0.85 4.70 18.98
N MET A 15 -1.33 3.47 18.77
CA MET A 15 -2.29 2.80 19.65
C MET A 15 -1.67 1.63 20.42
N ASP A 16 -0.66 0.98 19.86
CA ASP A 16 -0.08 -0.24 20.41
C ASP A 16 1.45 -0.30 20.20
N GLU A 17 2.18 -0.57 21.28
CA GLU A 17 3.64 -0.61 21.27
C GLU A 17 4.18 -1.80 20.45
N GLN A 18 3.46 -2.93 20.37
CA GLN A 18 3.89 -4.05 19.53
C GLN A 18 3.71 -3.70 18.06
N ALA A 19 2.57 -3.13 17.66
CA ALA A 19 2.36 -2.63 16.31
C ALA A 19 3.44 -1.61 15.90
N LYS A 20 3.81 -0.71 16.83
CA LYS A 20 4.90 0.24 16.63
C LYS A 20 6.24 -0.44 16.33
N THR A 21 6.55 -1.58 16.94
CA THR A 21 7.79 -2.31 16.61
C THR A 21 7.86 -2.75 15.15
N PHE A 22 6.73 -3.16 14.57
CA PHE A 22 6.63 -3.52 13.15
C PHE A 22 6.67 -2.28 12.26
N ALA A 23 5.89 -1.25 12.60
CA ALA A 23 5.83 0.00 11.86
C ALA A 23 7.20 0.70 11.79
N PHE A 24 7.98 0.68 12.87
CA PHE A 24 9.28 1.35 12.98
C PHE A 24 10.47 0.42 12.67
N SER A 25 10.23 -0.69 11.95
CA SER A 25 11.28 -1.64 11.59
C SER A 25 12.33 -0.98 10.68
N LYS A 26 13.51 -0.69 11.26
CA LYS A 26 14.65 -0.14 10.51
C LYS A 26 15.07 -1.00 9.33
N ARG A 27 14.95 -2.32 9.46
CA ARG A 27 15.28 -3.28 8.38
C ARG A 27 14.33 -3.11 7.19
N ALA A 28 13.03 -2.98 7.44
CA ALA A 28 12.06 -2.76 6.36
C ALA A 28 12.24 -1.38 5.72
N ALA A 29 12.48 -0.34 6.52
CA ALA A 29 12.76 1.02 6.05
C ALA A 29 14.06 1.11 5.22
N GLU A 30 15.13 0.42 5.61
CA GLU A 30 16.37 0.33 4.85
C GLU A 30 16.16 -0.34 3.48
N VAL A 31 15.44 -1.47 3.44
CA VAL A 31 15.09 -2.15 2.19
C VAL A 31 14.24 -1.23 1.30
N ALA A 32 13.27 -0.52 1.88
CA ALA A 32 12.46 0.47 1.16
C ALA A 32 13.32 1.58 0.54
N ALA A 33 14.25 2.16 1.31
CA ALA A 33 15.15 3.21 0.82
C ALA A 33 16.03 2.72 -0.35
N LYS A 34 16.56 1.49 -0.24
CA LYS A 34 17.35 0.86 -1.30
C LYS A 34 16.54 0.59 -2.57
N LEU A 35 15.32 0.07 -2.42
CA LEU A 35 14.41 -0.18 -3.55
C LEU A 35 14.06 1.13 -4.27
N LEU A 36 13.74 2.19 -3.51
CA LEU A 36 13.40 3.51 -4.05
C LEU A 36 14.61 4.28 -4.61
N GLY A 37 15.84 3.89 -4.28
CA GLY A 37 17.05 4.60 -4.66
C GLY A 37 17.18 5.97 -3.98
N VAL A 38 16.77 6.09 -2.71
CA VAL A 38 16.77 7.34 -1.93
C VAL A 38 17.69 7.27 -0.72
N GLN A 39 18.05 8.42 -0.16
CA GLN A 39 18.96 8.51 1.00
C GLN A 39 18.28 8.14 2.32
N GLY A 40 16.96 8.28 2.39
CA GLY A 40 16.18 7.92 3.56
C GLY A 40 14.70 7.85 3.23
N VAL A 41 13.93 7.25 4.14
CA VAL A 41 12.47 7.15 4.02
C VAL A 41 11.78 7.57 5.29
N ARG A 42 10.60 8.17 5.10
CA ARG A 42 9.60 8.41 6.14
C ARG A 42 8.49 7.38 6.05
N MET A 43 7.84 7.13 7.18
CA MET A 43 6.53 6.48 7.17
C MET A 43 5.47 7.47 6.69
N TRP A 44 4.61 7.04 5.78
CA TRP A 44 3.38 7.75 5.46
C TRP A 44 2.29 7.42 6.48
N HIS A 45 1.94 6.15 6.58
CA HIS A 45 1.20 5.57 7.70
C HIS A 45 1.38 4.04 7.70
N ASP A 46 1.09 3.41 8.84
CA ASP A 46 0.85 1.96 8.90
C ASP A 46 -0.64 1.67 8.88
N GLN A 47 -0.98 0.40 8.63
CA GLN A 47 -2.35 -0.09 8.73
C GLN A 47 -2.40 -1.60 8.90
N ALA A 48 -3.46 -2.08 9.53
CA ALA A 48 -3.81 -3.48 9.57
C ALA A 48 -5.05 -3.75 8.71
N LEU A 49 -4.98 -4.81 7.91
CA LEU A 49 -6.01 -5.20 6.95
C LEU A 49 -6.45 -6.63 7.26
N TYR A 50 -7.70 -6.79 7.68
CA TYR A 50 -8.31 -8.07 8.03
C TYR A 50 -9.37 -8.45 7.00
N LYS A 51 -9.09 -9.46 6.19
CA LYS A 51 -10.09 -10.03 5.29
C LYS A 51 -10.77 -11.21 5.96
N GLU A 52 -11.98 -10.99 6.46
CA GLU A 52 -12.79 -12.01 7.15
C GLU A 52 -13.09 -13.23 6.27
N PRO A 53 -13.48 -14.38 6.86
CA PRO A 53 -14.03 -15.50 6.12
C PRO A 53 -15.17 -15.08 5.19
N ALA A 54 -15.18 -15.60 3.96
CA ALA A 54 -16.08 -15.18 2.88
C ALA A 54 -15.93 -13.70 2.47
N GLY A 55 -14.86 -13.03 2.89
CA GLY A 55 -14.51 -11.68 2.45
C GLY A 55 -14.26 -11.64 0.94
N GLY A 56 -14.87 -10.68 0.26
CA GLY A 56 -14.77 -10.52 -1.19
C GLY A 56 -13.36 -10.20 -1.69
N PHE A 57 -13.18 -10.21 -3.00
CA PHE A 57 -11.93 -9.78 -3.62
C PHE A 57 -11.73 -8.26 -3.46
N THR A 58 -10.48 -7.82 -3.53
CA THR A 58 -10.12 -6.40 -3.64
C THR A 58 -9.86 -6.11 -5.12
N PRO A 59 -10.60 -5.18 -5.77
CA PRO A 59 -10.41 -4.86 -7.18
C PRO A 59 -9.00 -4.41 -7.54
N TRP A 60 -8.65 -4.51 -8.83
CA TRP A 60 -7.43 -3.88 -9.36
C TRP A 60 -7.37 -2.38 -9.04
N HIS A 61 -6.20 -1.93 -8.58
CA HIS A 61 -5.88 -0.53 -8.27
C HIS A 61 -4.37 -0.28 -8.12
N ALA A 62 -4.02 0.98 -7.91
CA ALA A 62 -2.72 1.45 -7.45
C ALA A 62 -2.91 2.32 -6.21
N ASP A 63 -2.03 2.19 -5.22
CA ASP A 63 -2.16 2.90 -3.95
C ASP A 63 -1.91 4.41 -4.11
N GLU A 64 -0.95 4.81 -4.96
CA GLU A 64 -0.56 6.22 -5.14
C GLU A 64 -1.68 7.10 -5.71
N GLN A 65 -2.77 6.49 -6.20
CA GLN A 65 -3.98 7.22 -6.57
C GLN A 65 -4.64 7.97 -5.39
N TYR A 66 -4.32 7.59 -4.16
CA TYR A 66 -4.85 8.24 -2.96
C TYR A 66 -3.88 9.26 -2.35
N TRP A 67 -2.59 9.15 -2.63
CA TRP A 67 -1.56 9.85 -1.88
C TRP A 67 -1.20 11.22 -2.47
N PRO A 68 -1.11 12.28 -1.64
CA PRO A 68 -0.84 13.64 -2.09
C PRO A 68 0.67 13.89 -2.36
N PHE A 69 1.35 12.99 -3.06
CA PHE A 69 2.81 13.03 -3.22
C PHE A 69 3.26 13.79 -4.47
N SER A 70 4.41 14.47 -4.37
CA SER A 70 5.01 15.22 -5.49
C SER A 70 5.79 14.33 -6.47
N SER A 71 6.15 13.11 -6.08
CA SER A 71 6.86 12.14 -6.91
C SER A 71 6.41 10.69 -6.63
N ALA A 72 6.77 9.76 -7.51
CA ALA A 72 6.47 8.33 -7.39
C ALA A 72 7.46 7.56 -6.48
N LYS A 73 8.29 8.26 -5.69
CA LYS A 73 9.26 7.64 -4.79
C LYS A 73 8.59 7.21 -3.48
N CYS A 74 7.67 6.28 -3.60
CA CYS A 74 6.94 5.69 -2.49
C CYS A 74 6.63 4.22 -2.79
N LEU A 75 6.48 3.44 -1.72
CA LEU A 75 6.11 2.03 -1.82
C LEU A 75 5.39 1.58 -0.55
N THR A 76 4.67 0.48 -0.67
CA THR A 76 4.05 -0.24 0.45
C THR A 76 4.89 -1.49 0.73
N VAL A 77 5.17 -1.77 2.00
CA VAL A 77 5.51 -3.13 2.44
C VAL A 77 4.26 -3.81 2.94
N TRP A 78 4.00 -5.04 2.47
CA TRP A 78 2.85 -5.85 2.85
C TRP A 78 3.35 -7.08 3.60
N ILE A 79 2.95 -7.19 4.88
CA ILE A 79 3.47 -8.15 5.85
C ILE A 79 2.31 -9.04 6.33
N PRO A 80 2.12 -10.23 5.75
CA PRO A 80 1.14 -11.18 6.27
C PRO A 80 1.57 -11.65 7.67
N LEU A 81 0.61 -11.69 8.60
CA LEU A 81 0.86 -12.07 10.00
C LEU A 81 0.70 -13.59 10.25
N GLN A 82 0.69 -14.35 9.15
CA GLN A 82 0.41 -15.78 9.07
C GLN A 82 0.77 -16.29 7.68
N GLU A 83 0.94 -17.60 7.51
CA GLU A 83 0.95 -18.21 6.18
C GLU A 83 -0.33 -17.82 5.42
N THR A 84 -0.17 -17.36 4.18
CA THR A 84 -1.26 -16.89 3.33
C THR A 84 -1.31 -17.73 2.06
N PRO A 85 -1.97 -18.91 2.11
CA PRO A 85 -2.19 -19.70 0.91
C PRO A 85 -3.16 -18.99 -0.03
N ILE A 86 -3.27 -19.49 -1.27
CA ILE A 86 -4.07 -18.87 -2.35
C ILE A 86 -5.54 -18.66 -1.94
N GLU A 87 -6.10 -19.58 -1.14
CA GLU A 87 -7.48 -19.56 -0.66
C GLU A 87 -7.76 -18.42 0.34
N MET A 88 -6.72 -17.88 0.99
CA MET A 88 -6.84 -16.69 1.84
C MET A 88 -6.85 -15.39 1.02
N GLY A 89 -6.62 -15.47 -0.29
CA GLY A 89 -6.63 -14.35 -1.21
C GLY A 89 -5.41 -13.43 -1.02
N PRO A 90 -4.17 -13.89 -1.27
CA PRO A 90 -2.99 -13.03 -1.25
C PRO A 90 -3.07 -11.94 -2.33
N LEU A 91 -2.06 -11.07 -2.36
CA LEU A 91 -1.94 -10.07 -3.41
C LEU A 91 -1.62 -10.73 -4.77
N CYS A 92 -2.23 -10.19 -5.83
CA CYS A 92 -1.83 -10.41 -7.22
C CYS A 92 -1.30 -9.09 -7.78
N PHE A 93 -0.13 -9.12 -8.42
CA PHE A 93 0.51 -7.95 -9.01
C PHE A 93 0.58 -8.07 -10.53
N ALA A 94 0.43 -6.96 -11.25
CA ALA A 94 0.81 -6.90 -12.66
C ALA A 94 2.28 -6.46 -12.78
N ALA A 95 3.18 -7.38 -13.12
CA ALA A 95 4.62 -7.11 -13.17
C ALA A 95 4.96 -6.00 -14.18
N GLY A 96 5.76 -5.02 -13.74
CA GLY A 96 6.16 -3.87 -14.57
C GLY A 96 5.10 -2.77 -14.73
N SER A 97 3.90 -2.93 -14.16
CA SER A 97 2.80 -1.97 -14.29
C SER A 97 3.10 -0.57 -13.74
N HIS A 98 3.98 -0.43 -12.76
CA HIS A 98 4.42 0.86 -12.22
C HIS A 98 5.10 1.77 -13.27
N LEU A 99 5.63 1.18 -14.35
CA LEU A 99 6.21 1.90 -15.49
C LEU A 99 5.16 2.34 -16.52
N LYS A 100 3.90 1.93 -16.33
CA LYS A 100 2.78 2.20 -17.24
C LYS A 100 1.84 3.26 -16.65
N ARG A 101 1.02 3.85 -17.53
CA ARG A 101 -0.02 4.83 -17.15
C ARG A 101 -1.40 4.22 -17.36
N ILE A 102 -1.68 3.17 -16.59
CA ILE A 102 -2.95 2.43 -16.67
C ILE A 102 -3.81 2.81 -15.46
N GLY A 103 -5.05 3.26 -15.71
CA GLY A 103 -6.09 3.43 -14.69
C GLY A 103 -5.70 4.32 -13.51
N ARG A 104 -4.79 5.29 -13.71
CA ARG A 104 -4.24 6.09 -12.60
C ARG A 104 -5.29 6.95 -11.94
N GLU A 105 -6.33 7.32 -12.67
CA GLU A 105 -7.46 8.11 -12.21
C GLU A 105 -8.58 7.28 -11.55
N LEU A 106 -8.51 5.94 -11.62
CA LEU A 106 -9.57 5.07 -11.16
C LEU A 106 -9.43 4.77 -9.67
N GLN A 107 -10.46 5.11 -8.91
CA GLN A 107 -10.62 4.64 -7.54
C GLN A 107 -11.07 3.17 -7.53
N ILE A 108 -10.69 2.46 -6.47
CA ILE A 108 -11.03 1.05 -6.27
C ILE A 108 -12.55 0.85 -6.37
N SER A 109 -12.97 0.09 -7.37
CA SER A 109 -14.37 -0.11 -7.72
C SER A 109 -14.54 -1.30 -8.67
N ASP A 110 -15.78 -1.67 -8.94
CA ASP A 110 -16.09 -2.66 -9.98
C ASP A 110 -15.67 -2.15 -11.38
N GLU A 111 -15.59 -0.84 -11.57
CA GLU A 111 -15.07 -0.21 -12.79
C GLU A 111 -13.55 -0.36 -12.90
N SER A 112 -12.81 -0.08 -11.81
CA SER A 112 -11.36 -0.24 -11.80
C SER A 112 -10.95 -1.69 -12.06
N GLU A 113 -11.68 -2.67 -11.51
CA GLU A 113 -11.50 -4.10 -11.82
C GLU A 113 -11.56 -4.34 -13.33
N LYS A 114 -12.66 -3.94 -13.97
CA LYS A 114 -12.91 -4.23 -15.39
C LYS A 114 -11.90 -3.55 -16.31
N VAL A 115 -11.66 -2.26 -16.08
CA VAL A 115 -10.80 -1.44 -16.95
C VAL A 115 -9.35 -1.87 -16.81
N ILE A 116 -8.86 -2.01 -15.58
CA ILE A 116 -7.45 -2.35 -15.33
C ILE A 116 -7.17 -3.80 -15.73
N ALA A 117 -8.06 -4.77 -15.42
CA ALA A 117 -7.86 -6.16 -15.87
C ALA A 117 -7.75 -6.27 -17.39
N SER A 118 -8.59 -5.53 -18.12
CA SER A 118 -8.55 -5.48 -19.59
C SER A 118 -7.23 -4.89 -20.09
N ALA A 119 -6.76 -3.80 -19.46
CA ALA A 119 -5.50 -3.16 -19.82
C ALA A 119 -4.27 -4.04 -19.51
N VAL A 120 -4.23 -4.69 -18.35
CA VAL A 120 -3.18 -5.66 -17.95
C VAL A 120 -3.06 -6.76 -19.00
N LYS A 121 -4.19 -7.32 -19.45
CA LYS A 121 -4.22 -8.34 -20.51
C LYS A 121 -3.77 -7.79 -21.86
N ASN A 122 -4.29 -6.63 -22.27
CA ASN A 122 -3.99 -6.03 -23.59
C ASN A 122 -2.52 -5.61 -23.72
N GLU A 123 -1.90 -5.16 -22.62
CA GLU A 123 -0.48 -4.84 -22.56
C GLU A 123 0.42 -6.07 -22.36
N GLY A 124 -0.16 -7.26 -22.21
CA GLY A 124 0.60 -8.51 -22.00
C GLY A 124 1.39 -8.52 -20.69
N LEU A 125 0.92 -7.80 -19.66
CA LEU A 125 1.60 -7.77 -18.37
C LEU A 125 1.39 -9.10 -17.65
N ARG A 126 2.47 -9.65 -17.10
CA ARG A 126 2.43 -10.90 -16.33
C ARG A 126 1.78 -10.65 -14.98
N GLU A 127 0.66 -11.34 -14.71
CA GLU A 127 0.10 -11.45 -13.36
C GLU A 127 0.98 -12.37 -12.49
N VAL A 128 1.39 -11.87 -11.33
CA VAL A 128 2.13 -12.60 -10.31
C VAL A 128 1.18 -12.82 -9.14
N TYR A 129 0.73 -14.07 -8.97
CA TYR A 129 -0.22 -14.45 -7.94
C TYR A 129 0.29 -15.71 -7.24
N GLU A 130 0.87 -15.51 -6.06
CA GLU A 130 1.63 -16.53 -5.33
C GLU A 130 1.23 -16.50 -3.85
N PRO A 131 1.30 -17.64 -3.14
CA PRO A 131 1.10 -17.67 -1.69
C PRO A 131 2.27 -17.00 -0.97
N TYR A 132 2.09 -16.76 0.34
CA TYR A 132 3.15 -16.28 1.21
C TYR A 132 3.35 -17.27 2.36
N ASP A 133 4.60 -17.69 2.57
CA ASP A 133 4.99 -18.40 3.77
C ASP A 133 5.13 -17.43 4.96
N LEU A 134 5.17 -17.96 6.19
CA LEU A 134 5.33 -17.14 7.38
C LEU A 134 6.67 -16.40 7.35
N GLY A 135 6.61 -15.07 7.46
CA GLY A 135 7.78 -14.19 7.45
C GLY A 135 8.17 -13.69 6.06
N GLU A 136 7.52 -14.14 5.00
CA GLU A 136 7.64 -13.51 3.69
C GLU A 136 6.90 -12.17 3.66
N VAL A 137 7.43 -11.22 2.89
CA VAL A 137 6.86 -9.87 2.72
C VAL A 137 7.00 -9.45 1.27
N SER A 138 6.09 -8.62 0.79
CA SER A 138 6.24 -7.97 -0.51
C SER A 138 6.45 -6.47 -0.35
N PHE A 139 7.17 -5.90 -1.32
CA PHE A 139 7.32 -4.47 -1.49
C PHE A 139 6.79 -4.12 -2.88
N HIS A 140 5.91 -3.13 -2.97
CA HIS A 140 5.38 -2.68 -4.25
C HIS A 140 5.34 -1.16 -4.32
N TYR A 141 5.82 -0.59 -5.43
CA TYR A 141 5.74 0.85 -5.68
C TYR A 141 4.29 1.32 -5.69
N GLY A 142 4.06 2.58 -5.34
CA GLY A 142 2.74 3.18 -5.28
C GLY A 142 1.90 3.02 -6.56
N TRP A 143 2.53 3.08 -7.75
CA TRP A 143 1.88 2.83 -9.04
C TRP A 143 1.84 1.36 -9.50
N THR A 144 2.31 0.42 -8.69
CA THR A 144 2.21 -1.01 -9.03
C THR A 144 0.74 -1.41 -8.95
N LEU A 145 0.19 -1.80 -10.09
CA LEU A 145 -1.16 -2.33 -10.16
C LEU A 145 -1.23 -3.66 -9.43
N HIS A 146 -2.17 -3.75 -8.51
CA HIS A 146 -2.40 -4.94 -7.73
C HIS A 146 -3.87 -5.11 -7.37
N ARG A 147 -4.22 -6.34 -7.01
CA ARG A 147 -5.53 -6.75 -6.51
C ARG A 147 -5.34 -7.82 -5.43
N ALA A 148 -6.41 -8.25 -4.79
CA ALA A 148 -6.35 -9.39 -3.87
C ALA A 148 -7.53 -10.34 -4.09
N GLY A 149 -7.28 -11.64 -4.02
CA GLY A 149 -8.34 -12.66 -4.10
C GLY A 149 -9.37 -12.55 -2.95
N PRO A 150 -10.51 -13.25 -3.06
CA PRO A 150 -11.40 -13.44 -1.93
C PRO A 150 -10.74 -14.34 -0.86
N ASN A 151 -11.21 -14.26 0.38
CA ASN A 151 -10.87 -15.23 1.41
C ASN A 151 -11.97 -16.30 1.47
N THR A 152 -11.67 -17.49 0.99
CA THR A 152 -12.58 -18.64 0.99
C THR A 152 -12.32 -19.61 2.15
N THR A 153 -11.39 -19.28 3.05
CA THR A 153 -11.09 -20.07 4.25
C THR A 153 -12.03 -19.73 5.41
N GLN A 154 -11.91 -20.49 6.50
CA GLN A 154 -12.67 -20.26 7.74
C GLN A 154 -11.97 -19.30 8.72
N ASN A 155 -10.76 -18.83 8.40
CA ASN A 155 -9.97 -17.95 9.26
C ASN A 155 -9.78 -16.58 8.60
N PRO A 156 -9.72 -15.47 9.38
CA PRO A 156 -9.42 -14.17 8.81
C PRO A 156 -7.99 -14.11 8.27
N ARG A 157 -7.80 -13.48 7.10
CA ARG A 157 -6.48 -13.11 6.58
C ARG A 157 -6.01 -11.81 7.21
N LYS A 158 -4.95 -11.87 8.01
CA LYS A 158 -4.41 -10.73 8.76
C LYS A 158 -3.12 -10.21 8.14
N VAL A 159 -3.06 -8.92 7.91
CA VAL A 159 -1.92 -8.26 7.27
C VAL A 159 -1.61 -6.97 8.01
N PHE A 160 -0.33 -6.69 8.19
CA PHE A 160 0.17 -5.37 8.55
C PHE A 160 0.87 -4.74 7.34
N THR A 161 0.65 -3.46 7.08
CA THR A 161 1.36 -2.75 6.01
C THR A 161 1.96 -1.47 6.54
N VAL A 162 3.09 -1.08 5.95
CA VAL A 162 3.73 0.22 6.19
C VAL A 162 3.97 0.85 4.84
N ILE A 163 3.51 2.09 4.69
CA ILE A 163 3.75 2.86 3.47
C ILE A 163 4.95 3.75 3.73
N TYR A 164 5.94 3.69 2.84
CA TYR A 164 7.16 4.49 2.89
C TYR A 164 7.15 5.52 1.75
N MET A 165 7.69 6.69 2.04
CA MET A 165 7.94 7.75 1.06
C MET A 165 9.37 8.28 1.21
N ASP A 166 9.93 8.86 0.15
CA ASP A 166 11.20 9.60 0.20
C ASP A 166 11.21 10.57 1.39
N MET A 167 12.33 10.67 2.11
CA MET A 167 12.46 11.57 3.27
C MET A 167 12.25 13.05 2.90
N ASP A 168 12.48 13.40 1.63
CA ASP A 168 12.30 14.74 1.07
C ASP A 168 10.97 14.87 0.30
N MET A 169 10.05 13.89 0.42
CA MET A 169 8.77 13.93 -0.28
C MET A 169 7.97 15.18 0.12
N THR A 170 7.52 15.94 -0.87
CA THR A 170 6.72 17.14 -0.65
C THR A 170 5.24 16.93 -0.95
N LEU A 171 4.40 17.70 -0.25
CA LEU A 171 2.95 17.62 -0.36
C LEU A 171 2.44 18.27 -1.68
N ALA A 172 1.74 17.52 -2.52
CA ALA A 172 1.20 17.97 -3.81
C ALA A 172 -0.20 17.35 -4.12
N PRO A 173 -1.26 17.73 -3.41
CA PRO A 173 -2.60 17.19 -3.60
C PRO A 173 -3.21 17.62 -4.94
N LYS A 174 -3.87 16.69 -5.64
CA LYS A 174 -4.49 16.92 -6.96
C LYS A 174 -5.97 16.55 -6.99
N THR A 175 -6.36 15.53 -6.22
CA THR A 175 -7.72 15.00 -6.20
C THR A 175 -8.41 15.22 -4.85
N PRO A 176 -9.73 15.04 -4.74
CA PRO A 176 -10.41 15.01 -3.44
C PRO A 176 -9.84 13.95 -2.49
N SER A 177 -9.48 12.77 -3.00
CA SER A 177 -8.83 11.70 -2.21
C SER A 177 -7.52 12.17 -1.61
N HIS A 178 -6.67 12.85 -2.39
CA HIS A 178 -5.41 13.41 -1.90
C HIS A 178 -5.64 14.39 -0.74
N ARG A 179 -6.71 15.18 -0.78
CA ARG A 179 -7.06 16.11 0.31
C ARG A 179 -7.55 15.39 1.56
N SER A 180 -8.30 14.30 1.39
CA SER A 180 -8.73 13.44 2.50
C SER A 180 -7.54 12.81 3.22
N ASP A 181 -6.61 12.25 2.44
CA ASP A 181 -5.39 11.63 2.95
C ASP A 181 -4.45 12.65 3.59
N TRP A 182 -4.30 13.83 2.99
CA TRP A 182 -3.57 14.94 3.61
C TRP A 182 -4.11 15.24 5.01
N THR A 183 -5.42 15.44 5.13
CA THR A 183 -6.07 15.77 6.42
C THR A 183 -5.87 14.68 7.47
N SER A 184 -5.79 13.42 7.04
CA SER A 184 -5.69 12.27 7.94
C SER A 184 -4.27 12.04 8.44
N TRP A 185 -3.29 12.14 7.52
CA TRP A 185 -1.96 11.56 7.72
C TRP A 185 -0.84 12.59 7.86
N THR A 186 -1.00 13.82 7.34
CA THR A 186 0.02 14.88 7.41
C THR A 186 -0.60 16.28 7.60
N PRO A 187 -1.54 16.45 8.55
CA PRO A 187 -2.41 17.64 8.61
C PRO A 187 -1.65 18.96 8.83
N SER A 188 -0.44 18.94 9.42
CA SER A 188 0.36 20.16 9.64
C SER A 188 1.18 20.59 8.42
N THR A 189 1.35 19.72 7.42
CA THR A 189 2.18 20.02 6.24
C THR A 189 1.46 20.95 5.27
N HIS A 190 2.20 21.89 4.70
CA HIS A 190 1.71 22.84 3.69
C HIS A 190 2.07 22.37 2.29
N VAL A 191 1.26 22.70 1.29
CA VAL A 191 1.51 22.32 -0.12
C VAL A 191 2.89 22.84 -0.56
N GLY A 192 3.68 21.96 -1.17
CA GLY A 192 5.04 22.24 -1.62
C GLY A 192 6.12 22.03 -0.54
N HIS A 193 5.74 21.84 0.72
CA HIS A 193 6.68 21.57 1.81
C HIS A 193 6.91 20.06 1.99
N VAL A 194 8.04 19.69 2.58
CA VAL A 194 8.34 18.32 2.97
C VAL A 194 7.28 17.82 3.97
N MET A 195 6.80 16.60 3.79
CA MET A 195 5.86 15.94 4.71
C MET A 195 6.62 15.39 5.92
N ASP A 196 6.83 16.26 6.91
CA ASP A 196 7.56 15.97 8.15
C ASP A 196 6.71 16.11 9.42
N ASP A 197 5.39 15.97 9.28
CA ASP A 197 4.45 15.91 10.39
C ASP A 197 4.91 14.89 11.45
N PRO A 198 4.62 15.06 12.76
CA PRO A 198 4.91 14.04 13.77
C PRO A 198 4.43 12.63 13.42
N LYS A 199 3.38 12.51 12.59
CA LYS A 199 2.89 11.23 12.04
C LYS A 199 3.75 10.62 10.94
N ASN A 200 4.67 11.39 10.37
CA ASN A 200 5.56 11.01 9.27
C ASN A 200 7.04 10.99 9.68
N PRO A 201 7.42 10.19 10.70
CA PRO A 201 8.79 10.15 11.17
C PRO A 201 9.72 9.55 10.11
N ILE A 202 10.98 10.00 10.12
CA ILE A 202 12.07 9.33 9.40
C ILE A 202 12.32 7.99 10.10
N LEU A 203 12.27 6.89 9.35
CA LEU A 203 12.53 5.55 9.87
C LEU A 203 13.91 5.02 9.47
N TYR A 204 14.49 5.57 8.41
CA TYR A 204 15.83 5.24 7.95
C TYR A 204 16.45 6.41 7.18
N GLN A 205 17.75 6.62 7.38
CA GLN A 205 18.59 7.56 6.63
C GLN A 205 20.03 7.02 6.61
N GLN A 206 20.70 7.09 5.45
CA GLN A 206 22.10 6.69 5.24
C GLN A 206 23.10 7.65 5.89
#